data_AF-A0A8J3VBS0-F1
#
_entry.id   AF-A0A8J3VBS0-F1
#
_cell.length_a   1.000
_cell.length_b   1.000
_cell.length_c   1.000
_cell.angle_alpha   90.00
_cell.angle_beta   90.00
_cell.angle_gamma   90.00
#
_symmetry.space_group_name_H-M   'P 1'
#
loop_
_entity.id
_entity.type
_entity.pdbx_description
1 polymer ?
#
loop_
_entity_poly.entity_id
_entity_poly.type
_entity_poly.pdbx_seq_one_letter_code
_entity_poly.pdbx_strand_id
1 'polypeptide(L)'
;MVLSAGGVDDTRYAALGRIGPIPGSVTFTATGGVITYSADHTLDVEVQFWLGKVAALTGLQAPRYDNGASVVDAGCAKGAGGCADGGPFCTTDHGCFGLTGIINVSGLPTQLTIDPTKSSYSFAGYQPRANALTLYVDDSVFVQSPPSRIKAEATLADLPSGITFTLGPIKLTGTLDIAYHSDVLSAGKLDVHAQADQVPIFGSTSALAHLDPIPGRLAISGTVGSPTSVTVKDSAVINSLSLRATGTFNGAPATGLVALRDVPTDMTVEANGFGTTQGDNIPTLHYVANDGLDTLDADVQVEANMVKNLNPGIIGADDLELHITNLGHLTEVGFNPTTQIAAITSTPKTDELKMIGNLHLRVPRIQPDPDITFFNWLGRVKGRFYGHAEVKDSWISNITFDLTDVRTANLQPGNIRTDSLFGSLPRELGYLFLGFDGSFGTAGISMAGVHLDLDIDLYLRIDKIVGPDFFQEHLNLTRLYDSVYFHRYDDQHQSVDKFTLTDWGIPIADITVTAVPGLAEEVPNVVTVPGARPSLIAMLDPGGEVDDFVFNILAYAAWPYSGDHSPKLDTGSSGGGIC
;
A
#
# COMPACT_ATOMS: atom_id res chain seq x y z
N MET A 1 -31.53 11.88 -41.24
CA MET A 1 -33.00 11.89 -41.48
C MET A 1 -33.65 12.33 -40.17
N VAL A 2 -34.52 13.32 -40.22
CA VAL A 2 -35.32 13.75 -39.05
C VAL A 2 -36.71 13.15 -39.28
N LEU A 3 -37.23 12.36 -38.34
CA LEU A 3 -38.44 11.55 -38.53
C LEU A 3 -39.55 12.06 -37.60
N SER A 4 -40.60 12.62 -38.21
CA SER A 4 -41.70 13.26 -37.51
C SER A 4 -42.76 12.26 -37.01
N ALA A 5 -43.16 12.40 -35.75
CA ALA A 5 -44.49 12.07 -35.27
C ALA A 5 -45.01 13.24 -34.41
N GLY A 6 -46.03 13.96 -34.87
CA GLY A 6 -46.83 14.86 -34.00
C GLY A 6 -46.52 16.36 -33.97
N GLY A 7 -45.58 16.89 -34.77
CA GLY A 7 -45.54 18.34 -35.04
C GLY A 7 -44.47 19.21 -34.33
N VAL A 8 -43.51 18.63 -33.61
CA VAL A 8 -42.19 19.25 -33.35
C VAL A 8 -41.15 18.13 -33.45
N ASP A 9 -40.31 18.17 -34.48
CA ASP A 9 -39.34 17.11 -34.78
C ASP A 9 -38.12 17.25 -33.87
N ASP A 10 -38.09 16.50 -32.77
CA ASP A 10 -37.08 16.65 -31.73
C ASP A 10 -36.08 15.48 -31.67
N THR A 11 -36.08 14.58 -32.66
CA THR A 11 -35.12 13.46 -32.76
C THR A 11 -34.22 13.57 -33.97
N ARG A 12 -32.95 13.18 -33.84
CA ARG A 12 -31.99 13.12 -34.95
C ARG A 12 -31.39 11.73 -35.05
N TYR A 13 -31.48 11.17 -36.26
CA TYR A 13 -30.76 9.98 -36.69
C TYR A 13 -29.93 10.34 -37.91
N ALA A 14 -28.63 10.43 -37.74
CA ALA A 14 -27.72 10.73 -38.82
C ALA A 14 -26.46 9.88 -38.68
N ALA A 15 -25.99 9.34 -39.80
CA ALA A 15 -24.68 8.76 -39.93
C ALA A 15 -24.09 9.22 -41.27
N LEU A 16 -22.81 9.58 -41.28
CA LEU A 16 -22.05 9.96 -42.46
C LEU A 16 -20.72 9.22 -42.40
N GLY A 17 -20.29 8.63 -43.51
CA GLY A 17 -19.07 7.86 -43.47
C GLY A 17 -18.66 7.24 -44.78
N ARG A 18 -17.53 6.52 -44.73
CA ARG A 18 -16.94 5.72 -45.78
C ARG A 18 -16.64 4.35 -45.21
N ILE A 19 -16.95 3.33 -45.99
CA ILE A 19 -16.62 1.94 -45.71
C ILE A 19 -15.86 1.46 -46.94
N GLY A 20 -14.65 0.95 -46.78
CA GLY A 20 -13.91 0.40 -47.90
C GLY A 20 -12.46 0.05 -47.58
N PRO A 21 -11.78 -0.75 -48.41
CA PRO A 21 -12.31 -1.49 -49.57
C PRO A 21 -13.40 -2.51 -49.15
N ILE A 22 -14.46 -2.66 -49.95
CA ILE A 22 -15.58 -3.54 -49.61
C ILE A 22 -15.19 -5.00 -49.93
N PRO A 23 -15.27 -5.92 -48.93
CA PRO A 23 -15.06 -7.35 -49.12
C PRO A 23 -15.83 -7.90 -50.32
N GLY A 24 -15.19 -8.75 -51.13
CA GLY A 24 -15.86 -9.49 -52.20
C GLY A 24 -16.85 -10.50 -51.64
N SER A 25 -16.64 -10.94 -50.40
CA SER A 25 -17.56 -11.78 -49.64
C SER A 25 -17.53 -11.42 -48.16
N VAL A 26 -18.71 -11.34 -47.54
CA VAL A 26 -18.85 -11.30 -46.08
C VAL A 26 -19.81 -12.42 -45.67
N THR A 27 -19.39 -13.27 -44.75
CA THR A 27 -20.21 -14.35 -44.21
C THR A 27 -20.40 -14.14 -42.72
N PHE A 28 -21.66 -14.12 -42.29
CA PHE A 28 -22.04 -14.20 -40.88
C PHE A 28 -22.69 -15.54 -40.63
N THR A 29 -22.24 -16.27 -39.62
CA THR A 29 -22.91 -17.49 -39.17
C THR A 29 -23.14 -17.44 -37.66
N ALA A 30 -24.27 -18.02 -37.24
CA ALA A 30 -24.60 -18.20 -35.84
C ALA A 30 -25.01 -19.66 -35.67
N THR A 31 -24.04 -20.53 -35.40
CA THR A 31 -24.24 -21.99 -35.35
C THR A 31 -23.82 -22.52 -33.99
N GLY A 32 -24.71 -23.25 -33.32
CA GLY A 32 -24.41 -23.83 -32.00
C GLY A 32 -24.12 -22.80 -30.90
N GLY A 33 -24.66 -21.58 -31.03
CA GLY A 33 -24.43 -20.48 -30.08
C GLY A 33 -23.12 -19.70 -30.33
N VAL A 34 -22.31 -20.11 -31.30
CA VAL A 34 -21.09 -19.41 -31.72
C VAL A 34 -21.42 -18.47 -32.88
N ILE A 35 -20.98 -17.21 -32.77
CA ILE A 35 -21.13 -16.20 -33.81
C ILE A 35 -19.80 -16.06 -34.53
N THR A 36 -19.80 -16.23 -35.85
CA THR A 36 -18.61 -16.04 -36.68
C THR A 36 -18.86 -14.99 -37.74
N TYR A 37 -17.91 -14.10 -37.93
CA TYR A 37 -17.78 -13.23 -39.08
C TYR A 37 -16.52 -13.63 -39.85
N SER A 38 -16.62 -13.67 -41.18
CA SER A 38 -15.50 -13.86 -42.09
C SER A 38 -15.62 -12.98 -43.31
N ALA A 39 -14.51 -12.40 -43.74
CA ALA A 39 -14.35 -11.63 -44.97
C ALA A 39 -13.09 -12.08 -45.72
N ASP A 40 -13.05 -11.87 -47.03
CA ASP A 40 -11.91 -12.21 -47.90
C ASP A 40 -10.75 -11.21 -47.78
N HIS A 41 -11.01 -9.99 -47.30
CA HIS A 41 -10.00 -8.97 -47.02
C HIS A 41 -10.44 -8.04 -45.88
N THR A 42 -9.51 -7.22 -45.39
CA THR A 42 -9.74 -6.28 -44.29
C THR A 42 -10.60 -5.10 -44.72
N LEU A 43 -11.32 -4.51 -43.77
CA LEU A 43 -12.23 -3.41 -44.00
C LEU A 43 -11.77 -2.16 -43.24
N ASP A 44 -11.79 -1.00 -43.88
CA ASP A 44 -11.70 0.28 -43.16
C ASP A 44 -13.09 0.88 -42.98
N VAL A 45 -13.33 1.45 -41.79
CA VAL A 45 -14.58 2.08 -41.42
C VAL A 45 -14.30 3.48 -40.89
N GLU A 46 -14.83 4.47 -41.58
CA GLU A 46 -14.90 5.86 -41.11
C GLU A 46 -16.37 6.25 -41.03
N VAL A 47 -16.95 6.39 -39.85
CA VAL A 47 -18.36 6.75 -39.64
C VAL A 47 -18.46 7.76 -38.50
N GLN A 48 -19.11 8.88 -38.77
CA GLN A 48 -19.60 9.80 -37.75
C GLN A 48 -21.12 9.66 -37.63
N PHE A 49 -21.63 9.59 -36.40
CA PHE A 49 -23.06 9.42 -36.16
C PHE A 49 -23.60 10.33 -35.05
N TRP A 50 -24.91 10.58 -35.11
CA TRP A 50 -25.71 11.34 -34.16
C TRP A 50 -27.05 10.62 -33.98
N LEU A 51 -27.35 10.24 -32.75
CA LEU A 51 -28.55 9.49 -32.37
C LEU A 51 -29.11 10.11 -31.09
N GLY A 52 -30.33 10.65 -31.10
CA GLY A 52 -30.89 11.20 -29.88
C GLY A 52 -31.90 12.31 -30.05
N LYS A 53 -32.25 12.94 -28.92
CA LYS A 53 -32.99 14.20 -28.91
C LYS A 53 -32.10 15.36 -29.38
N VAL A 54 -32.68 16.27 -30.18
CA VAL A 54 -31.95 17.39 -30.77
C VAL A 54 -31.34 18.29 -29.70
N ALA A 55 -32.07 18.58 -28.62
CA ALA A 55 -31.52 19.42 -27.55
C ALA A 55 -30.39 18.71 -26.77
N ALA A 56 -30.46 17.38 -26.58
CA ALA A 56 -29.37 16.61 -25.97
C ALA A 56 -28.12 16.54 -26.89
N LEU A 57 -28.31 16.54 -28.21
CA LEU A 57 -27.22 16.54 -29.19
C LEU A 57 -26.60 17.94 -29.42
N THR A 58 -27.22 19.00 -28.89
CA THR A 58 -26.79 20.37 -29.17
C THR A 58 -25.47 20.67 -28.47
N GLY A 59 -24.44 21.02 -29.25
CA GLY A 59 -23.08 21.29 -28.73
C GLY A 59 -22.25 20.04 -28.45
N LEU A 60 -22.81 18.83 -28.62
CA LEU A 60 -22.12 17.57 -28.40
C LEU A 60 -21.13 17.29 -29.54
N GLN A 61 -19.88 16.95 -29.19
CA GLN A 61 -18.83 16.64 -30.15
C GLN A 61 -17.97 15.49 -29.63
N ALA A 62 -17.76 14.48 -30.47
CA ALA A 62 -16.82 13.40 -30.20
C ALA A 62 -15.46 13.71 -30.87
N PRO A 63 -14.33 13.48 -30.19
CA PRO A 63 -13.00 13.69 -30.77
C PRO A 63 -12.74 12.73 -31.94
N ARG A 64 -11.95 13.16 -32.93
CA ARG A 64 -11.55 12.30 -34.05
C ARG A 64 -10.10 11.84 -33.86
N TYR A 65 -9.89 10.53 -33.96
CA TYR A 65 -8.57 9.91 -33.96
C TYR A 65 -8.24 9.35 -35.35
N ASP A 66 -6.94 9.22 -35.66
CA ASP A 66 -6.48 8.67 -36.94
C ASP A 66 -6.82 7.18 -37.11
N ASN A 67 -6.80 6.44 -35.99
CA ASN A 67 -7.27 5.07 -35.89
C ASN A 67 -7.87 4.87 -34.49
N GLY A 68 -9.18 4.70 -34.38
CA GLY A 68 -9.87 4.72 -33.10
C GLY A 68 -11.38 4.86 -33.17
N ALA A 69 -12.01 4.90 -32.00
CA ALA A 69 -13.43 5.16 -31.83
C ALA A 69 -13.65 6.12 -30.67
N SER A 70 -14.61 7.03 -30.82
CA SER A 70 -15.02 7.96 -29.77
C SER A 70 -16.53 8.02 -29.68
N VAL A 71 -17.06 8.07 -28.46
CA VAL A 71 -18.49 8.20 -28.18
C VAL A 71 -18.69 9.16 -27.03
N VAL A 72 -19.60 10.10 -27.21
CA VAL A 72 -19.97 11.10 -26.22
C VAL A 72 -21.49 11.14 -26.13
N ASP A 73 -22.02 11.12 -24.92
CA ASP A 73 -23.44 11.33 -24.68
C ASP A 73 -23.72 12.60 -23.88
N ALA A 74 -24.99 12.99 -23.87
CA ALA A 74 -25.51 14.00 -22.96
C ALA A 74 -26.99 13.76 -22.72
N GLY A 75 -27.45 14.18 -21.53
CA GLY A 75 -28.86 14.21 -21.15
C GLY A 75 -29.50 15.59 -21.36
N CYS A 76 -30.82 15.61 -21.39
CA CYS A 76 -31.65 16.81 -21.31
C CYS A 76 -32.86 16.58 -20.41
N ALA A 77 -33.33 17.65 -19.78
CA ALA A 77 -34.54 17.61 -18.97
C ALA A 77 -35.78 17.39 -19.84
N LYS A 78 -36.68 16.53 -19.35
CA LYS A 78 -38.01 16.30 -19.89
C LYS A 78 -38.81 17.62 -19.98
N GLY A 79 -39.44 17.87 -21.12
CA GLY A 79 -40.23 19.08 -21.39
C GLY A 79 -39.43 20.34 -21.76
N ALA A 80 -38.09 20.28 -21.80
CA ALA A 80 -37.28 21.38 -22.30
C ALA A 80 -37.43 21.54 -23.83
N GLY A 81 -37.26 22.75 -24.37
CA GLY A 81 -37.40 23.01 -25.80
C GLY A 81 -36.45 22.12 -26.63
N GLY A 82 -37.01 21.21 -27.45
CA GLY A 82 -36.24 20.21 -28.22
C GLY A 82 -35.94 18.90 -27.48
N CYS A 83 -36.53 18.69 -26.29
CA CYS A 83 -36.62 17.45 -25.55
C CYS A 83 -38.06 17.21 -25.05
N ALA A 84 -38.97 17.05 -26.01
CA ALA A 84 -40.34 16.68 -25.71
C ALA A 84 -40.41 15.27 -25.11
N ASP A 85 -41.38 15.08 -24.22
CA ASP A 85 -41.55 13.84 -23.49
C ASP A 85 -42.00 12.71 -24.43
N GLY A 86 -41.20 11.65 -24.50
CA GLY A 86 -41.51 10.42 -25.24
C GLY A 86 -40.54 10.10 -26.39
N GLY A 87 -40.67 8.89 -26.94
CA GLY A 87 -39.78 8.36 -27.98
C GLY A 87 -38.66 7.46 -27.45
N PRO A 88 -37.89 6.81 -28.34
CA PRO A 88 -36.91 5.77 -27.96
C PRO A 88 -35.68 6.32 -27.23
N PHE A 89 -35.48 7.64 -27.25
CA PHE A 89 -34.36 8.32 -26.59
C PHE A 89 -34.75 8.98 -25.26
N CYS A 90 -35.87 8.56 -24.67
CA CYS A 90 -36.28 8.97 -23.33
C CYS A 90 -36.56 7.73 -22.50
N THR A 91 -35.83 7.57 -21.39
CA THR A 91 -36.05 6.49 -20.43
C THR A 91 -36.74 7.04 -19.18
N THR A 92 -37.35 6.15 -18.40
CA THR A 92 -37.93 6.51 -17.10
C THR A 92 -36.86 6.98 -16.14
N ASP A 93 -35.70 6.32 -16.16
CA ASP A 93 -34.67 6.44 -15.11
C ASP A 93 -33.58 7.47 -15.43
N HIS A 94 -33.32 7.76 -16.72
CA HIS A 94 -32.19 8.61 -17.16
C HIS A 94 -32.63 9.84 -17.96
N GLY A 95 -33.91 10.18 -17.94
CA GLY A 95 -34.41 11.33 -18.71
C GLY A 95 -34.36 11.10 -20.22
N CYS A 96 -34.14 12.16 -20.99
CA CYS A 96 -33.96 12.07 -22.43
C CYS A 96 -32.50 12.28 -22.80
N PHE A 97 -32.01 11.63 -23.85
CA PHE A 97 -30.59 11.58 -24.18
C PHE A 97 -30.27 11.77 -25.65
N GLY A 98 -29.01 12.05 -25.92
CA GLY A 98 -28.42 12.01 -27.24
C GLY A 98 -26.95 11.65 -27.21
N LEU A 99 -26.49 11.06 -28.29
CA LEU A 99 -25.18 10.47 -28.42
C LEU A 99 -24.60 10.82 -29.80
N THR A 100 -23.33 11.19 -29.81
CA THR A 100 -22.53 11.36 -31.02
C THR A 100 -21.26 10.53 -30.92
N GLY A 101 -20.81 10.01 -32.04
CA GLY A 101 -19.56 9.25 -32.06
C GLY A 101 -18.88 9.31 -33.41
N ILE A 102 -17.58 9.03 -33.40
CA ILE A 102 -16.74 8.88 -34.59
C ILE A 102 -16.01 7.55 -34.46
N ILE A 103 -16.19 6.68 -35.45
CA ILE A 103 -15.40 5.47 -35.63
C ILE A 103 -14.52 5.73 -36.84
N ASN A 104 -13.22 5.65 -36.69
CA ASN A 104 -12.25 5.73 -37.78
C ASN A 104 -11.24 4.61 -37.55
N VAL A 105 -11.54 3.40 -37.99
CA VAL A 105 -10.68 2.22 -37.76
C VAL A 105 -10.29 1.64 -39.11
N SER A 106 -9.00 1.39 -39.27
CA SER A 106 -8.43 0.79 -40.47
C SER A 106 -8.08 -0.67 -40.26
N GLY A 107 -8.19 -1.47 -41.34
CA GLY A 107 -7.71 -2.83 -41.38
C GLY A 107 -8.39 -3.78 -40.41
N LEU A 108 -9.70 -3.64 -40.21
CA LEU A 108 -10.50 -4.50 -39.33
C LEU A 108 -10.23 -5.99 -39.59
N PRO A 109 -10.37 -6.85 -38.56
CA PRO A 109 -10.10 -8.28 -38.69
C PRO A 109 -10.86 -8.88 -39.87
N THR A 110 -10.24 -9.86 -40.56
CA THR A 110 -10.93 -10.64 -41.60
C THR A 110 -11.79 -11.74 -41.00
N GLN A 111 -11.55 -12.11 -39.74
CA GLN A 111 -12.35 -13.08 -39.01
C GLN A 111 -12.60 -12.61 -37.57
N LEU A 112 -13.80 -12.86 -37.07
CA LEU A 112 -14.17 -12.68 -35.67
C LEU A 112 -15.00 -13.89 -35.25
N THR A 113 -14.69 -14.48 -34.11
CA THR A 113 -15.46 -15.54 -33.49
C THR A 113 -15.81 -15.14 -32.06
N ILE A 114 -17.09 -15.26 -31.72
CA ILE A 114 -17.60 -15.05 -30.36
C ILE A 114 -18.23 -16.36 -29.93
N ASP A 115 -17.69 -16.95 -28.86
CA ASP A 115 -18.23 -18.14 -28.21
C ASP A 115 -18.64 -17.78 -26.78
N PRO A 116 -19.90 -17.36 -26.57
CA PRO A 116 -20.40 -16.99 -25.26
C PRO A 116 -20.38 -18.17 -24.28
N THR A 117 -20.51 -19.41 -24.77
CA THR A 117 -20.53 -20.61 -23.91
C THR A 117 -19.18 -20.86 -23.26
N LYS A 118 -18.09 -20.44 -23.92
CA LYS A 118 -16.72 -20.48 -23.39
C LYS A 118 -16.25 -19.14 -22.83
N SER A 119 -17.07 -18.10 -22.91
CA SER A 119 -16.68 -16.71 -22.62
C SER A 119 -15.40 -16.33 -23.36
N SER A 120 -15.34 -16.66 -24.65
CA SER A 120 -14.16 -16.48 -25.50
C SER A 120 -14.48 -15.64 -26.74
N TYR A 121 -13.53 -14.79 -27.11
CA TYR A 121 -13.58 -13.87 -28.23
C TYR A 121 -12.27 -13.98 -28.99
N SER A 122 -12.33 -14.27 -30.28
CA SER A 122 -11.12 -14.31 -31.10
C SER A 122 -11.30 -13.52 -32.38
N PHE A 123 -10.22 -12.92 -32.86
CA PHE A 123 -10.17 -12.30 -34.16
C PHE A 123 -8.87 -12.68 -34.87
N ALA A 124 -8.92 -12.71 -36.19
CA ALA A 124 -7.75 -13.00 -37.02
C ALA A 124 -7.65 -12.02 -38.18
N GLY A 125 -6.42 -11.80 -38.64
CA GLY A 125 -6.14 -10.96 -39.80
C GLY A 125 -6.43 -9.48 -39.55
N TYR A 126 -6.33 -8.98 -38.31
CA TYR A 126 -6.33 -7.54 -38.06
C TYR A 126 -5.03 -6.95 -38.62
N GLN A 127 -5.11 -5.89 -39.43
CA GLN A 127 -3.95 -5.26 -40.09
C GLN A 127 -4.06 -3.74 -39.98
N PRO A 128 -3.80 -3.17 -38.79
CA PRO A 128 -3.94 -1.73 -38.60
C PRO A 128 -2.98 -0.97 -39.52
N ARG A 129 -3.45 0.13 -40.13
CA ARG A 129 -2.56 1.01 -40.93
C ARG A 129 -1.81 2.02 -40.08
N ALA A 130 -2.35 2.35 -38.92
CA ALA A 130 -1.71 3.19 -37.92
C ALA A 130 -1.10 2.33 -36.82
N ASN A 131 -0.02 2.80 -36.21
CA ASN A 131 0.63 2.12 -35.10
C ASN A 131 -0.05 2.39 -33.74
N ALA A 132 -1.17 3.11 -33.72
CA ALA A 132 -1.93 3.39 -32.52
C ALA A 132 -3.43 3.13 -32.74
N LEU A 133 -4.15 2.76 -31.68
CA LEU A 133 -5.62 2.64 -31.64
C LEU A 133 -6.13 3.33 -30.39
N THR A 134 -6.97 4.34 -30.53
CA THR A 134 -7.53 5.09 -29.40
C THR A 134 -9.03 4.86 -29.25
N LEU A 135 -9.48 4.54 -28.05
CA LEU A 135 -10.89 4.48 -27.66
C LEU A 135 -11.18 5.63 -26.69
N TYR A 136 -12.21 6.41 -26.96
CA TYR A 136 -12.69 7.46 -26.07
C TYR A 136 -14.17 7.28 -25.74
N VAL A 137 -14.52 7.40 -24.47
CA VAL A 137 -15.91 7.46 -24.01
C VAL A 137 -16.09 8.63 -23.05
N ASP A 138 -17.21 9.33 -23.19
CA ASP A 138 -17.70 10.32 -22.24
C ASP A 138 -19.19 10.06 -22.03
N ASP A 139 -19.49 9.39 -20.92
CA ASP A 139 -20.80 8.88 -20.56
C ASP A 139 -21.31 9.59 -19.29
N SER A 140 -22.45 10.24 -19.43
CA SER A 140 -23.20 10.95 -18.39
C SER A 140 -24.62 10.41 -18.22
N VAL A 141 -25.08 9.55 -19.13
CA VAL A 141 -26.47 9.07 -19.18
C VAL A 141 -26.57 7.62 -18.77
N PHE A 142 -25.69 6.77 -19.27
CA PHE A 142 -25.72 5.31 -19.09
C PHE A 142 -24.81 4.83 -17.96
N VAL A 143 -24.01 5.72 -17.38
CA VAL A 143 -23.27 5.48 -16.15
C VAL A 143 -24.21 4.98 -15.04
N GLN A 144 -23.88 3.82 -14.47
CA GLN A 144 -24.63 3.29 -13.33
C GLN A 144 -24.27 4.09 -12.08
N SER A 145 -25.28 4.61 -11.38
CA SER A 145 -25.12 5.20 -10.04
C SER A 145 -24.33 4.25 -9.14
N PRO A 146 -23.36 4.71 -8.33
CA PRO A 146 -23.23 6.07 -7.81
C PRO A 146 -22.52 7.17 -8.63
N PRO A 147 -21.56 6.89 -9.55
CA PRO A 147 -20.98 7.94 -10.38
C PRO A 147 -22.02 8.63 -11.26
N SER A 148 -21.86 9.94 -11.49
CA SER A 148 -22.75 10.73 -12.36
C SER A 148 -22.22 10.94 -13.77
N ARG A 149 -20.93 10.67 -13.99
CA ARG A 149 -20.26 10.77 -15.28
C ARG A 149 -18.98 9.95 -15.26
N ILE A 150 -18.63 9.30 -16.36
CA ILE A 150 -17.35 8.65 -16.60
C ILE A 150 -16.79 9.16 -17.91
N LYS A 151 -15.53 9.57 -17.90
CA LYS A 151 -14.72 9.80 -19.10
C LYS A 151 -13.58 8.82 -19.11
N ALA A 152 -13.32 8.17 -20.22
CA ALA A 152 -12.12 7.35 -20.37
C ALA A 152 -11.55 7.46 -21.77
N GLU A 153 -10.23 7.57 -21.85
CA GLU A 153 -9.45 7.43 -23.07
C GLU A 153 -8.49 6.26 -22.87
N ALA A 154 -8.52 5.28 -23.77
CA ALA A 154 -7.57 4.17 -23.80
C ALA A 154 -6.81 4.21 -25.12
N THR A 155 -5.50 4.31 -25.06
CA THR A 155 -4.63 4.33 -26.24
C THR A 155 -3.76 3.08 -26.22
N LEU A 156 -3.89 2.29 -27.28
CA LEU A 156 -3.03 1.17 -27.58
C LEU A 156 -1.99 1.63 -28.60
N ALA A 157 -0.74 1.80 -28.19
CA ALA A 157 0.37 2.24 -29.02
C ALA A 157 1.27 1.06 -29.44
N ASP A 158 2.18 1.31 -30.37
CA ASP A 158 3.13 0.32 -30.92
C ASP A 158 2.46 -0.96 -31.43
N LEU A 159 1.30 -0.80 -32.08
CA LEU A 159 0.57 -1.90 -32.67
C LEU A 159 1.40 -2.64 -33.73
N PRO A 160 1.41 -3.98 -33.71
CA PRO A 160 2.02 -4.76 -34.78
C PRO A 160 1.25 -4.58 -36.10
N SER A 161 1.95 -4.76 -37.23
CA SER A 161 1.36 -4.66 -38.57
C SER A 161 0.31 -5.73 -38.90
N GLY A 162 0.26 -6.79 -38.10
CA GLY A 162 -0.74 -7.84 -38.17
C GLY A 162 -0.84 -8.56 -36.82
N ILE A 163 -2.06 -8.88 -36.42
CA ILE A 163 -2.30 -9.59 -35.16
C ILE A 163 -3.54 -10.49 -35.24
N THR A 164 -3.38 -11.67 -34.66
CA THR A 164 -4.42 -12.64 -34.36
C THR A 164 -4.50 -12.75 -32.86
N PHE A 165 -5.70 -12.61 -32.30
CA PHE A 165 -5.89 -12.57 -30.86
C PHE A 165 -7.03 -13.48 -30.44
N THR A 166 -6.90 -14.11 -29.29
CA THR A 166 -7.95 -14.88 -28.64
C THR A 166 -7.95 -14.54 -27.17
N LEU A 167 -9.05 -13.97 -26.70
CA LEU A 167 -9.38 -13.81 -25.28
C LEU A 167 -10.24 -14.99 -24.84
N GLY A 168 -9.95 -15.53 -23.67
CA GLY A 168 -10.74 -16.56 -23.03
C GLY A 168 -9.94 -17.83 -22.72
N PRO A 169 -10.33 -18.59 -21.68
CA PRO A 169 -11.52 -18.39 -20.86
C PRO A 169 -11.43 -17.14 -19.95
N ILE A 170 -12.59 -16.59 -19.58
CA ILE A 170 -12.73 -15.57 -18.54
C ILE A 170 -13.67 -16.13 -17.48
N LYS A 171 -13.15 -16.43 -16.29
CA LYS A 171 -13.95 -16.80 -15.11
C LYS A 171 -13.52 -15.92 -13.94
N LEU A 172 -14.49 -15.26 -13.32
CA LEU A 172 -14.27 -14.33 -12.21
C LEU A 172 -15.02 -14.72 -10.93
N THR A 173 -15.93 -15.69 -11.00
CA THR A 173 -16.73 -16.13 -9.84
C THR A 173 -16.05 -17.26 -9.08
N GLY A 174 -15.59 -16.98 -7.86
CA GLY A 174 -15.00 -17.95 -6.93
C GLY A 174 -13.54 -18.33 -7.22
N THR A 175 -13.15 -18.30 -8.49
CA THR A 175 -11.77 -18.49 -8.98
C THR A 175 -11.51 -17.49 -10.10
N LEU A 176 -10.30 -16.95 -10.12
CA LEU A 176 -9.74 -16.16 -11.21
C LEU A 176 -9.17 -17.12 -12.26
N ASP A 177 -9.62 -17.03 -13.51
CA ASP A 177 -9.08 -17.76 -14.67
C ASP A 177 -9.28 -16.87 -15.90
N ILE A 178 -8.26 -16.09 -16.24
CA ILE A 178 -8.24 -15.17 -17.36
C ILE A 178 -7.05 -15.57 -18.23
N ALA A 179 -7.31 -15.89 -19.50
CA ALA A 179 -6.24 -16.09 -20.46
C ALA A 179 -6.47 -15.27 -21.73
N TYR A 180 -5.38 -14.82 -22.33
CA TYR A 180 -5.39 -14.44 -23.73
C TYR A 180 -4.15 -14.95 -24.45
N HIS A 181 -4.27 -15.06 -25.76
CA HIS A 181 -3.22 -15.49 -26.66
C HIS A 181 -3.20 -14.64 -27.91
N SER A 182 -2.01 -14.25 -28.31
CA SER A 182 -1.68 -13.55 -29.54
C SER A 182 -0.58 -14.29 -30.29
N ASP A 183 -0.57 -14.13 -31.61
CA ASP A 183 0.49 -14.64 -32.49
C ASP A 183 1.77 -13.78 -32.47
N VAL A 184 1.70 -12.57 -31.90
CA VAL A 184 2.85 -11.68 -31.69
C VAL A 184 3.44 -11.83 -30.29
N LEU A 185 4.71 -11.45 -30.11
CA LEU A 185 5.37 -11.47 -28.79
C LEU A 185 4.84 -10.39 -27.84
N SER A 186 4.47 -9.24 -28.39
CA SER A 186 3.84 -8.12 -27.67
C SER A 186 2.73 -7.53 -28.53
N ALA A 187 1.61 -7.19 -27.89
CA ALA A 187 0.47 -6.54 -28.54
C ALA A 187 0.56 -5.00 -28.53
N GLY A 188 1.71 -4.43 -28.14
CA GLY A 188 1.93 -2.98 -28.04
C GLY A 188 2.01 -2.51 -26.59
N LYS A 189 1.58 -1.27 -26.34
CA LYS A 189 1.54 -0.60 -25.03
C LYS A 189 0.16 -0.03 -24.76
N LEU A 190 -0.31 -0.07 -23.52
CA LEU A 190 -1.62 0.44 -23.15
C LEU A 190 -1.49 1.61 -22.17
N ASP A 191 -2.08 2.74 -22.53
CA ASP A 191 -2.31 3.88 -21.65
C ASP A 191 -3.81 4.08 -21.48
N VAL A 192 -4.28 4.21 -20.24
CA VAL A 192 -5.70 4.48 -19.93
C VAL A 192 -5.79 5.68 -19.01
N HIS A 193 -6.50 6.70 -19.45
CA HIS A 193 -6.86 7.88 -18.66
C HIS A 193 -8.34 7.81 -18.37
N ALA A 194 -8.74 7.77 -17.09
CA ALA A 194 -10.13 7.75 -16.69
C ALA A 194 -10.44 8.87 -15.71
N GLN A 195 -11.66 9.38 -15.73
CA GLN A 195 -12.22 10.32 -14.77
C GLN A 195 -13.64 9.89 -14.43
N ALA A 196 -14.01 10.00 -13.16
CA ALA A 196 -15.37 9.74 -12.72
C ALA A 196 -15.83 10.80 -11.73
N ASP A 197 -17.07 11.28 -11.88
CA ASP A 197 -17.67 12.26 -10.98
C ASP A 197 -18.59 11.57 -9.95
N GLN A 198 -18.64 12.11 -8.73
CA GLN A 198 -19.51 11.63 -7.64
C GLN A 198 -19.25 10.16 -7.24
N VAL A 199 -17.99 9.73 -7.25
CA VAL A 199 -17.60 8.44 -6.68
C VAL A 199 -17.82 8.47 -5.17
N PRO A 200 -18.53 7.50 -4.56
CA PRO A 200 -18.75 7.46 -3.12
C PRO A 200 -17.43 7.50 -2.38
N ILE A 201 -17.39 8.29 -1.30
CA ILE A 201 -16.20 8.53 -0.47
C ILE A 201 -15.13 9.37 -1.19
N PHE A 202 -14.93 9.16 -2.50
CA PHE A 202 -13.79 9.69 -3.26
C PHE A 202 -14.06 10.95 -4.10
N GLY A 203 -15.30 11.42 -4.21
CA GLY A 203 -15.65 12.64 -4.94
C GLY A 203 -15.41 12.51 -6.45
N SER A 204 -14.82 13.52 -7.07
CA SER A 204 -14.35 13.41 -8.46
C SER A 204 -12.97 12.77 -8.47
N THR A 205 -12.84 11.65 -9.18
CA THR A 205 -11.61 10.88 -9.27
C THR A 205 -11.01 10.93 -10.67
N SER A 206 -9.69 10.78 -10.74
CA SER A 206 -9.00 10.52 -12.00
C SER A 206 -8.02 9.39 -11.83
N ALA A 207 -7.88 8.55 -12.85
CA ALA A 207 -6.97 7.43 -12.86
C ALA A 207 -6.13 7.41 -14.14
N LEU A 208 -4.89 6.97 -14.00
CA LEU A 208 -3.95 6.70 -15.06
C LEU A 208 -3.48 5.26 -14.90
N ALA A 209 -3.68 4.42 -15.91
CA ALA A 209 -3.09 3.09 -15.98
C ALA A 209 -2.12 3.01 -17.15
N HIS A 210 -0.99 2.33 -16.96
CA HIS A 210 0.04 2.13 -17.97
C HIS A 210 0.49 0.66 -17.96
N LEU A 211 0.68 0.07 -19.14
CA LEU A 211 1.22 -1.28 -19.32
C LEU A 211 2.16 -1.32 -20.54
N ASP A 212 3.42 -1.66 -20.31
CA ASP A 212 4.48 -1.74 -21.31
C ASP A 212 5.46 -2.89 -21.03
N PRO A 213 5.62 -3.86 -21.95
CA PRO A 213 4.73 -4.17 -23.06
C PRO A 213 3.44 -4.85 -22.57
N ILE A 214 2.44 -4.90 -23.44
CA ILE A 214 1.37 -5.89 -23.34
C ILE A 214 1.95 -7.21 -23.84
N PRO A 215 2.06 -8.26 -23.00
CA PRO A 215 2.62 -9.53 -23.45
C PRO A 215 1.72 -10.16 -24.51
N GLY A 216 2.28 -10.95 -25.43
CA GLY A 216 1.53 -11.68 -26.45
C GLY A 216 0.66 -12.79 -25.88
N ARG A 217 1.01 -13.34 -24.71
CA ARG A 217 0.20 -14.32 -23.99
C ARG A 217 0.15 -13.93 -22.53
N LEU A 218 -1.01 -14.11 -21.93
CA LEU A 218 -1.25 -13.94 -20.50
C LEU A 218 -2.12 -15.12 -20.05
N ALA A 219 -1.78 -15.71 -18.92
CA ALA A 219 -2.65 -16.59 -18.17
C ALA A 219 -2.57 -16.22 -16.69
N ILE A 220 -3.68 -15.74 -16.14
CA ILE A 220 -3.85 -15.47 -14.72
C ILE A 220 -4.80 -16.51 -14.16
N SER A 221 -4.36 -17.21 -13.12
CA SER A 221 -5.19 -18.20 -12.45
C SER A 221 -5.04 -18.10 -10.94
N GLY A 222 -6.11 -18.39 -10.18
CA GLY A 222 -6.03 -18.46 -8.73
C GLY A 222 -7.32 -18.06 -8.00
N THR A 223 -7.17 -17.53 -6.80
CA THR A 223 -8.25 -17.02 -5.94
C THR A 223 -7.87 -15.66 -5.37
N VAL A 224 -8.80 -14.71 -5.41
CA VAL A 224 -8.65 -13.39 -4.79
C VAL A 224 -9.54 -13.34 -3.56
N GLY A 225 -8.99 -12.96 -2.40
CA GLY A 225 -9.69 -12.95 -1.12
C GLY A 225 -8.78 -13.23 0.07
N SER A 226 -9.28 -13.93 1.08
CA SER A 226 -8.48 -14.38 2.22
C SER A 226 -8.74 -15.87 2.42
N PRO A 227 -7.91 -16.79 1.86
CA PRO A 227 -6.63 -16.57 1.16
C PRO A 227 -6.69 -15.86 -0.21
N THR A 228 -5.62 -15.17 -0.57
CA THR A 228 -5.28 -14.81 -1.96
C THR A 228 -4.13 -15.70 -2.44
N SER A 229 -4.27 -16.28 -3.63
CA SER A 229 -3.22 -17.00 -4.34
C SER A 229 -3.41 -16.73 -5.82
N VAL A 230 -2.45 -16.05 -6.46
CA VAL A 230 -2.53 -15.65 -7.86
C VAL A 230 -1.26 -16.09 -8.55
N THR A 231 -1.41 -16.85 -9.63
CA THR A 231 -0.32 -17.18 -10.56
C THR A 231 -0.54 -16.42 -11.85
N VAL A 232 0.52 -15.80 -12.35
CA VAL A 232 0.56 -15.04 -13.60
C VAL A 232 1.61 -15.67 -14.50
N LYS A 233 1.25 -15.93 -15.76
CA LYS A 233 2.15 -16.43 -16.80
C LYS A 233 2.04 -15.58 -18.04
N ASP A 234 3.12 -14.92 -18.39
CA ASP A 234 3.27 -14.03 -19.51
C ASP A 234 4.23 -14.60 -20.56
N SER A 235 4.08 -14.17 -21.81
CA SER A 235 5.04 -14.52 -22.86
C SER A 235 6.31 -13.66 -22.87
N ALA A 236 6.31 -12.54 -22.15
CA ALA A 236 7.39 -11.57 -22.11
C ALA A 236 7.36 -10.80 -20.77
N VAL A 237 8.53 -10.35 -20.31
CA VAL A 237 8.67 -9.51 -19.11
C VAL A 237 7.91 -8.21 -19.32
N ILE A 238 7.20 -7.75 -18.29
CA ILE A 238 6.53 -6.44 -18.30
C ILE A 238 7.49 -5.42 -17.70
N ASN A 239 7.98 -4.48 -18.52
CA ASN A 239 8.94 -3.47 -18.08
C ASN A 239 8.30 -2.46 -17.14
N SER A 240 7.03 -2.11 -17.36
CA SER A 240 6.27 -1.19 -16.53
C SER A 240 4.79 -1.52 -16.52
N LEU A 241 4.23 -1.64 -15.32
CA LEU A 241 2.79 -1.73 -15.05
C LEU A 241 2.47 -0.74 -13.94
N SER A 242 1.65 0.26 -14.18
CA SER A 242 1.26 1.18 -13.12
C SER A 242 -0.21 1.55 -13.16
N LEU A 243 -0.74 1.85 -11.97
CA LEU A 243 -2.05 2.42 -11.73
C LEU A 243 -1.90 3.55 -10.72
N ARG A 244 -2.16 4.78 -11.16
CA ARG A 244 -2.25 5.95 -10.30
C ARG A 244 -3.70 6.43 -10.26
N ALA A 245 -4.25 6.63 -9.08
CA ALA A 245 -5.58 7.21 -8.89
C ALA A 245 -5.49 8.43 -7.98
N THR A 246 -6.30 9.44 -8.25
CA THR A 246 -6.45 10.64 -7.42
C THR A 246 -7.93 10.88 -7.16
N GLY A 247 -8.25 11.47 -6.02
CA GLY A 247 -9.60 11.82 -5.62
C GLY A 247 -9.60 12.67 -4.36
N THR A 248 -10.70 12.62 -3.62
CA THR A 248 -10.82 13.27 -2.30
C THR A 248 -11.19 12.25 -1.24
N PHE A 249 -10.45 12.14 -0.14
CA PHE A 249 -10.81 11.28 1.00
C PHE A 249 -11.02 12.15 2.24
N ASN A 250 -12.12 11.97 2.97
CA ASN A 250 -12.48 12.80 4.14
C ASN A 250 -12.44 14.32 3.88
N GLY A 251 -12.73 14.75 2.66
CA GLY A 251 -12.73 16.17 2.28
C GLY A 251 -11.35 16.77 1.95
N ALA A 252 -10.27 15.96 1.99
CA ALA A 252 -8.94 16.34 1.55
C ALA A 252 -8.55 15.62 0.25
N PRO A 253 -7.61 16.13 -0.56
CA PRO A 253 -7.04 15.40 -1.69
C PRO A 253 -6.44 14.07 -1.24
N ALA A 254 -6.56 13.05 -2.08
CA ALA A 254 -5.94 11.75 -1.87
C ALA A 254 -5.39 11.17 -3.18
N THR A 255 -4.24 10.51 -3.11
CA THR A 255 -3.59 9.81 -4.23
C THR A 255 -3.29 8.38 -3.81
N GLY A 256 -3.47 7.43 -4.74
CA GLY A 256 -2.92 6.09 -4.66
C GLY A 256 -2.06 5.80 -5.88
N LEU A 257 -0.92 5.14 -5.70
CA LEU A 257 -0.07 4.64 -6.77
C LEU A 257 0.28 3.18 -6.47
N VAL A 258 0.20 2.35 -7.49
CA VAL A 258 0.90 1.07 -7.55
C VAL A 258 1.67 1.06 -8.86
N ALA A 259 2.97 0.89 -8.82
CA ALA A 259 3.82 0.72 -9.98
C ALA A 259 4.71 -0.50 -9.78
N LEU A 260 4.75 -1.37 -10.78
CA LEU A 260 5.61 -2.53 -10.86
C LEU A 260 6.52 -2.36 -12.07
N ARG A 261 7.80 -2.71 -11.94
CA ARG A 261 8.76 -2.71 -13.05
C ARG A 261 9.48 -4.05 -13.11
N ASP A 262 9.87 -4.40 -14.32
CA ASP A 262 10.55 -5.66 -14.64
C ASP A 262 9.86 -6.91 -14.06
N VAL A 263 8.53 -6.98 -14.25
CA VAL A 263 7.68 -8.09 -13.79
C VAL A 263 8.05 -9.38 -14.53
N PRO A 264 8.37 -10.48 -13.81
CA PRO A 264 8.75 -11.75 -14.42
C PRO A 264 7.65 -12.38 -15.28
N THR A 265 8.06 -13.31 -16.15
CA THR A 265 7.15 -14.01 -17.07
C THR A 265 6.35 -15.12 -16.41
N ASP A 266 6.77 -15.63 -15.26
CA ASP A 266 6.04 -16.64 -14.51
C ASP A 266 6.19 -16.35 -13.03
N MET A 267 5.12 -15.90 -12.38
CA MET A 267 5.15 -15.58 -10.95
C MET A 267 3.91 -16.08 -10.22
N THR A 268 4.08 -16.34 -8.92
CA THR A 268 3.02 -16.68 -7.98
C THR A 268 3.13 -15.75 -6.77
N VAL A 269 1.99 -15.19 -6.36
CA VAL A 269 1.83 -14.40 -5.14
C VAL A 269 0.77 -15.05 -4.28
N GLU A 270 1.14 -15.37 -3.04
CA GLU A 270 0.23 -15.90 -2.03
C GLU A 270 0.20 -14.93 -0.85
N ALA A 271 -0.99 -14.52 -0.47
CA ALA A 271 -1.20 -13.55 0.59
C ALA A 271 -2.34 -14.00 1.50
N ASN A 272 -2.12 -13.97 2.82
CA ASN A 272 -3.10 -14.36 3.83
C ASN A 272 -3.21 -13.31 4.93
N GLY A 273 -4.25 -13.44 5.76
CA GLY A 273 -4.43 -12.61 6.96
C GLY A 273 -5.03 -11.23 6.72
N PHE A 274 -5.34 -10.89 5.47
CA PHE A 274 -6.05 -9.67 5.12
C PHE A 274 -7.58 -9.87 5.23
N GLY A 275 -8.30 -8.87 5.76
CA GLY A 275 -9.76 -8.76 5.61
C GLY A 275 -10.65 -9.75 6.39
N THR A 276 -10.12 -10.55 7.31
CA THR A 276 -10.96 -11.40 8.18
C THR A 276 -11.39 -10.67 9.46
N THR A 277 -12.62 -10.88 9.92
CA THR A 277 -13.13 -10.31 11.19
C THR A 277 -12.89 -11.22 12.40
N GLN A 278 -12.21 -12.36 12.20
CA GLN A 278 -11.92 -13.36 13.24
C GLN A 278 -10.51 -13.94 13.05
N GLY A 279 -9.77 -14.09 14.15
CA GLY A 279 -8.36 -14.50 14.16
C GLY A 279 -7.38 -13.33 14.21
N ASP A 280 -6.10 -13.60 14.43
CA ASP A 280 -5.07 -12.58 14.66
C ASP A 280 -4.75 -11.70 13.41
N ASN A 281 -5.44 -11.88 12.28
CA ASN A 281 -5.34 -11.03 11.07
C ASN A 281 -3.90 -10.67 10.67
N ILE A 282 -3.05 -11.69 10.66
CA ILE A 282 -1.62 -11.49 10.50
C ILE A 282 -1.27 -11.59 9.03
N PRO A 283 -0.80 -10.50 8.40
CA PRO A 283 -0.42 -10.53 7.00
C PRO A 283 0.78 -11.45 6.82
N THR A 284 0.65 -12.39 5.89
CA THR A 284 1.78 -13.17 5.35
C THR A 284 1.80 -13.00 3.84
N LEU A 285 3.00 -12.93 3.27
CA LEU A 285 3.24 -12.86 1.84
C LEU A 285 4.24 -13.94 1.45
N HIS A 286 3.96 -14.67 0.39
CA HIS A 286 4.89 -15.58 -0.25
C HIS A 286 4.90 -15.26 -1.75
N TYR A 287 6.07 -14.94 -2.26
CA TYR A 287 6.33 -14.55 -3.63
C TYR A 287 7.30 -15.53 -4.27
N VAL A 288 6.95 -16.00 -5.45
CA VAL A 288 7.81 -16.87 -6.27
C VAL A 288 7.83 -16.36 -7.71
N ALA A 289 9.00 -16.04 -8.26
CA ALA A 289 9.21 -15.96 -9.71
C ALA A 289 9.71 -17.33 -10.21
N ASN A 290 8.83 -18.08 -10.87
CA ASN A 290 9.10 -19.45 -11.31
C ASN A 290 10.09 -19.53 -12.48
N ASP A 291 10.31 -18.42 -13.19
CA ASP A 291 11.36 -18.29 -14.20
C ASP A 291 12.74 -17.97 -13.61
N GLY A 292 12.81 -17.72 -12.30
CA GLY A 292 14.05 -17.46 -11.55
C GLY A 292 14.65 -16.06 -11.78
N LEU A 293 13.87 -15.11 -12.30
CA LEU A 293 14.32 -13.73 -12.48
C LEU A 293 14.16 -12.93 -11.18
N ASP A 294 15.24 -12.24 -10.79
CA ASP A 294 15.32 -11.41 -9.58
C ASP A 294 15.18 -9.93 -9.94
N THR A 295 14.06 -9.56 -10.56
CA THR A 295 13.94 -8.27 -11.25
C THR A 295 12.78 -7.41 -10.77
N LEU A 296 11.87 -7.93 -9.94
CA LEU A 296 10.66 -7.18 -9.61
C LEU A 296 10.97 -5.97 -8.72
N ASP A 297 10.74 -4.78 -9.27
CA ASP A 297 10.65 -3.53 -8.53
C ASP A 297 9.19 -3.19 -8.27
N ALA A 298 8.88 -2.66 -7.09
CA ALA A 298 7.53 -2.23 -6.74
C ALA A 298 7.53 -0.91 -5.97
N ASP A 299 6.65 0.01 -6.37
CA ASP A 299 6.33 1.23 -5.65
C ASP A 299 4.83 1.22 -5.32
N VAL A 300 4.49 1.29 -4.04
CA VAL A 300 3.12 1.44 -3.56
C VAL A 300 3.06 2.70 -2.72
N GLN A 301 2.21 3.66 -3.09
CA GLN A 301 2.06 4.92 -2.37
C GLN A 301 0.59 5.21 -2.12
N VAL A 302 0.29 5.72 -0.93
CA VAL A 302 -1.03 6.20 -0.51
C VAL A 302 -0.84 7.53 0.18
N GLU A 303 -1.12 8.61 -0.53
CA GLU A 303 -1.18 9.96 0.02
C GLU A 303 -2.61 10.24 0.46
N ALA A 304 -2.88 10.18 1.76
CA ALA A 304 -4.21 10.44 2.31
C ALA A 304 -4.11 10.74 3.81
N ASN A 305 -5.02 11.59 4.30
CA ASN A 305 -5.21 11.74 5.74
C ASN A 305 -5.94 10.50 6.29
N MET A 306 -5.19 9.56 6.87
CA MET A 306 -5.73 8.32 7.43
C MET A 306 -5.82 8.36 8.95
N VAL A 307 -5.72 9.56 9.54
CA VAL A 307 -5.81 9.77 10.97
C VAL A 307 -7.12 9.23 11.53
N LYS A 308 -7.01 8.27 12.46
CA LYS A 308 -8.18 7.68 13.14
C LYS A 308 -8.38 8.36 14.49
N ASN A 309 -9.58 8.90 14.70
CA ASN A 309 -10.04 9.30 16.02
C ASN A 309 -10.27 8.05 16.89
N LEU A 310 -9.38 7.80 17.84
CA LEU A 310 -9.47 6.71 18.81
C LEU A 310 -10.01 7.28 20.13
N ASN A 311 -11.32 7.43 20.34
CA ASN A 311 -11.82 8.03 21.59
C ASN A 311 -11.14 7.44 22.86
N PRO A 312 -10.30 8.18 23.62
CA PRO A 312 -10.13 9.64 23.66
C PRO A 312 -8.89 10.27 22.99
N GLY A 313 -8.03 9.52 22.30
CA GLY A 313 -6.87 9.99 21.52
C GLY A 313 -7.02 10.01 20.00
N ILE A 314 -5.93 10.33 19.33
CA ILE A 314 -5.77 10.29 17.87
C ILE A 314 -4.45 9.60 17.58
N ILE A 315 -4.47 8.54 16.77
CA ILE A 315 -3.26 7.92 16.24
C ILE A 315 -3.55 7.56 14.79
N GLY A 316 -2.67 7.97 13.89
CA GLY A 316 -2.74 7.53 12.51
C GLY A 316 -1.44 7.75 11.77
N ALA A 317 -1.32 7.00 10.68
CA ALA A 317 -0.31 7.27 9.68
C ALA A 317 -0.94 8.13 8.58
N ASP A 318 -0.18 9.10 8.08
CA ASP A 318 -0.49 9.78 6.83
C ASP A 318 0.61 9.41 5.82
N ASP A 319 0.29 9.52 4.53
CA ASP A 319 1.22 9.34 3.42
C ASP A 319 2.14 8.12 3.56
N LEU A 320 1.64 6.94 3.20
CA LEU A 320 2.40 5.69 3.27
C LEU A 320 3.02 5.35 1.92
N GLU A 321 4.30 5.03 1.92
CA GLU A 321 5.04 4.56 0.74
C GLU A 321 5.78 3.26 1.06
N LEU A 322 5.79 2.34 0.11
CA LEU A 322 6.58 1.12 0.11
C LEU A 322 7.33 1.04 -1.22
N HIS A 323 8.64 0.94 -1.16
CA HIS A 323 9.53 0.72 -2.28
C HIS A 323 10.25 -0.61 -2.11
N ILE A 324 10.31 -1.37 -3.19
CA ILE A 324 11.02 -2.64 -3.29
C ILE A 324 11.89 -2.55 -4.54
N THR A 325 13.17 -2.85 -4.40
CA THR A 325 14.12 -2.91 -5.52
C THR A 325 14.71 -4.31 -5.64
N ASN A 326 14.66 -4.89 -6.85
CA ASN A 326 15.14 -6.23 -7.17
C ASN A 326 14.71 -7.28 -6.13
N LEU A 327 13.41 -7.53 -6.01
CA LEU A 327 12.87 -8.56 -5.14
C LEU A 327 13.43 -9.94 -5.53
N GLY A 328 13.98 -10.68 -4.57
CA GLY A 328 14.48 -12.03 -4.82
C GLY A 328 13.35 -12.97 -5.27
N HIS A 329 13.62 -13.84 -6.25
CA HIS A 329 12.61 -14.72 -6.85
C HIS A 329 11.91 -15.66 -5.87
N LEU A 330 12.43 -15.89 -4.68
CA LEU A 330 11.71 -16.54 -3.59
C LEU A 330 11.76 -15.63 -2.37
N THR A 331 10.66 -14.95 -2.07
CA THR A 331 10.54 -14.06 -0.91
C THR A 331 9.36 -14.44 -0.04
N GLU A 332 9.59 -14.55 1.27
CA GLU A 332 8.57 -14.80 2.28
C GLU A 332 8.59 -13.69 3.32
N VAL A 333 7.42 -13.16 3.64
CA VAL A 333 7.18 -12.25 4.76
C VAL A 333 6.13 -12.89 5.66
N GLY A 334 6.44 -13.02 6.94
CA GLY A 334 5.52 -13.57 7.91
C GLY A 334 5.65 -12.89 9.26
N PHE A 335 4.60 -12.98 10.06
CA PHE A 335 4.63 -12.58 11.47
C PHE A 335 4.11 -13.73 12.34
N ASN A 336 4.83 -14.03 13.41
CA ASN A 336 4.43 -15.03 14.37
C ASN A 336 3.80 -14.34 15.58
N PRO A 337 2.50 -14.52 15.89
CA PRO A 337 1.83 -13.82 16.98
C PRO A 337 2.30 -14.27 18.36
N THR A 338 2.77 -15.51 18.47
CA THR A 338 3.22 -16.09 19.74
C THR A 338 4.53 -15.45 20.15
N THR A 339 5.49 -15.42 19.22
CA THR A 339 6.82 -14.86 19.45
C THR A 339 6.92 -13.36 19.16
N GLN A 340 5.93 -12.78 18.47
CA GLN A 340 5.91 -11.40 17.96
C GLN A 340 7.07 -11.07 17.03
N ILE A 341 7.55 -12.07 16.27
CA ILE A 341 8.65 -11.91 15.32
C ILE A 341 8.07 -11.69 13.93
N ALA A 342 8.41 -10.58 13.30
CA ALA A 342 8.27 -10.39 11.86
C ALA A 342 9.54 -10.92 11.18
N ALA A 343 9.38 -11.88 10.27
CA ALA A 343 10.46 -12.51 9.54
C ALA A 343 10.32 -12.23 8.05
N ILE A 344 11.41 -11.80 7.43
CA ILE A 344 11.56 -11.63 5.99
C ILE A 344 12.67 -12.58 5.57
N THR A 345 12.41 -13.42 4.58
CA THR A 345 13.43 -14.25 3.94
C THR A 345 13.37 -14.09 2.44
N SER A 346 14.54 -14.06 1.79
CA SER A 346 14.66 -13.84 0.35
C SER A 346 15.81 -14.69 -0.20
N THR A 347 15.56 -15.38 -1.31
CA THR A 347 16.57 -16.12 -2.08
C THR A 347 16.44 -15.78 -3.57
N PRO A 348 17.49 -15.19 -4.19
CA PRO A 348 18.67 -14.57 -3.59
C PRO A 348 18.28 -13.33 -2.76
N LYS A 349 19.26 -12.52 -2.37
CA LYS A 349 18.99 -11.30 -1.59
C LYS A 349 18.09 -10.35 -2.38
N THR A 350 17.16 -9.70 -1.68
CA THR A 350 16.45 -8.50 -2.18
C THR A 350 17.34 -7.29 -1.95
N ASP A 351 17.50 -6.42 -2.93
CA ASP A 351 18.47 -5.32 -2.82
C ASP A 351 18.00 -4.24 -1.82
N GLU A 352 16.73 -3.83 -1.88
CA GLU A 352 16.17 -2.82 -0.98
C GLU A 352 14.69 -3.07 -0.68
N LEU A 353 14.30 -2.91 0.59
CA LEU A 353 12.92 -2.75 1.04
C LEU A 353 12.85 -1.49 1.90
N LYS A 354 12.10 -0.50 1.43
CA LYS A 354 11.99 0.80 2.08
C LYS A 354 10.52 1.16 2.32
N MET A 355 10.20 1.53 3.54
CA MET A 355 8.89 2.04 3.94
C MET A 355 9.03 3.49 4.39
N ILE A 356 8.11 4.34 3.96
CA ILE A 356 8.05 5.74 4.35
C ILE A 356 6.64 6.00 4.87
N GLY A 357 6.52 6.77 5.95
CA GLY A 357 5.22 7.12 6.52
C GLY A 357 5.31 8.32 7.42
N ASN A 358 4.20 9.03 7.58
CA ASN A 358 4.08 10.09 8.56
C ASN A 358 3.36 9.54 9.78
N LEU A 359 3.62 10.10 10.95
CA LEU A 359 2.93 9.72 12.18
C LEU A 359 2.30 10.95 12.81
N HIS A 360 1.01 10.86 13.11
CA HIS A 360 0.29 11.83 13.92
C HIS A 360 -0.23 11.16 15.18
N LEU A 361 0.04 11.77 16.34
CA LEU A 361 -0.26 11.18 17.62
C LEU A 361 -0.72 12.23 18.63
N ARG A 362 -1.78 11.89 19.37
CA ARG A 362 -2.30 12.65 20.51
C ARG A 362 -2.86 11.67 21.52
N VAL A 363 -2.26 11.61 22.70
CA VAL A 363 -2.65 10.75 23.81
C VAL A 363 -3.18 11.65 24.93
N PRO A 364 -4.46 11.52 25.31
CA PRO A 364 -5.01 12.32 26.40
C PRO A 364 -4.28 11.99 27.71
N ARG A 365 -4.30 12.93 28.65
CA ARG A 365 -3.63 12.78 29.94
C ARG A 365 -4.04 11.49 30.65
N ILE A 366 -3.04 10.65 30.88
CA ILE A 366 -3.12 9.47 31.72
C ILE A 366 -2.52 9.84 33.08
N GLN A 367 -3.31 9.67 34.12
CA GLN A 367 -2.84 9.71 35.50
C GLN A 367 -2.92 8.29 36.06
N PRO A 368 -1.78 7.60 36.29
CA PRO A 368 -1.80 6.39 37.08
C PRO A 368 -2.49 6.66 38.43
N ASP A 369 -3.28 5.69 38.90
CA ASP A 369 -3.89 5.72 40.23
C ASP A 369 -2.79 6.03 41.26
N PRO A 370 -3.00 6.92 42.25
CA PRO A 370 -1.90 7.40 43.08
C PRO A 370 -1.37 6.23 43.89
N ASP A 371 -0.09 5.89 43.68
CA ASP A 371 0.64 4.74 44.24
C ASP A 371 0.47 3.39 43.51
N ILE A 372 0.87 3.29 42.24
CA ILE A 372 1.18 1.98 41.66
C ILE A 372 2.42 1.43 42.37
N THR A 373 2.21 0.47 43.26
CA THR A 373 3.30 -0.29 43.89
C THR A 373 3.71 -1.43 42.95
N PHE A 374 4.85 -1.28 42.28
CA PHE A 374 5.31 -2.29 41.30
C PHE A 374 6.19 -3.38 41.93
N PHE A 375 6.74 -3.14 43.13
CA PHE A 375 7.23 -4.21 44.00
C PHE A 375 7.13 -3.85 45.48
N ASN A 376 6.99 -4.88 46.31
CA ASN A 376 6.95 -4.76 47.76
C ASN A 376 7.71 -5.94 48.39
N TRP A 377 8.94 -5.70 48.82
CA TRP A 377 9.75 -6.74 49.45
C TRP A 377 9.51 -6.73 50.96
N LEU A 378 8.73 -7.71 51.43
CA LEU A 378 8.45 -7.98 52.85
C LEU A 378 7.90 -6.75 53.63
N GLY A 379 7.26 -5.79 52.95
CA GLY A 379 6.79 -4.55 53.56
C GLY A 379 7.91 -3.56 53.91
N ARG A 380 9.17 -3.88 53.55
CA ARG A 380 10.36 -3.15 53.97
C ARG A 380 10.89 -2.17 52.93
N VAL A 381 10.76 -2.54 51.67
CA VAL A 381 11.14 -1.72 50.51
C VAL A 381 9.99 -1.72 49.54
N LYS A 382 9.53 -0.54 49.13
CA LYS A 382 8.41 -0.38 48.18
C LYS A 382 8.87 0.44 46.99
N GLY A 383 8.73 -0.14 45.79
CA GLY A 383 8.82 0.62 44.56
C GLY A 383 7.49 1.28 44.26
N ARG A 384 7.47 2.61 44.12
CA ARG A 384 6.30 3.39 43.73
C ARG A 384 6.52 4.11 42.41
N PHE A 385 5.46 4.16 41.62
CA PHE A 385 5.37 4.92 40.39
C PHE A 385 4.12 5.82 40.44
N TYR A 386 4.31 7.12 40.23
CA TYR A 386 3.24 8.11 40.22
C TYR A 386 3.59 9.27 39.28
N GLY A 387 2.59 10.06 38.89
CA GLY A 387 2.77 11.20 37.99
C GLY A 387 1.64 11.32 36.96
N HIS A 388 1.95 11.86 35.80
CA HIS A 388 1.07 11.87 34.63
C HIS A 388 1.86 11.77 33.33
N ALA A 389 1.19 11.28 32.29
CA ALA A 389 1.71 11.29 30.94
C ALA A 389 0.61 11.77 30.00
N GLU A 390 0.88 12.83 29.25
CA GLU A 390 0.04 13.35 28.19
C GLU A 390 0.92 13.55 26.96
N VAL A 391 0.41 13.17 25.80
CA VAL A 391 1.01 13.56 24.54
C VAL A 391 0.03 14.44 23.80
N LYS A 392 0.36 15.73 23.71
CA LYS A 392 -0.46 16.68 22.98
C LYS A 392 -0.27 16.47 21.47
N ASP A 393 -0.79 17.40 20.69
CA ASP A 393 -0.77 17.30 19.24
C ASP A 393 0.67 17.22 18.72
N SER A 394 1.10 16.00 18.36
CA SER A 394 2.49 15.68 18.03
C SER A 394 2.55 14.95 16.70
N TRP A 395 3.55 15.25 15.88
CA TRP A 395 3.71 14.63 14.57
C TRP A 395 5.16 14.38 14.20
N ILE A 396 5.36 13.44 13.28
CA ILE A 396 6.63 13.21 12.58
C ILE A 396 6.29 13.23 11.10
N SER A 397 6.85 14.20 10.38
CA SER A 397 6.55 14.45 8.96
C SER A 397 7.15 13.45 7.99
N ASN A 398 8.10 12.63 8.42
CA ASN A 398 8.63 11.51 7.64
C ASN A 398 9.34 10.54 8.57
N ILE A 399 8.88 9.30 8.62
CA ILE A 399 9.54 8.16 9.21
C ILE A 399 9.92 7.24 8.06
N THR A 400 11.21 7.04 7.86
CA THR A 400 11.72 6.09 6.85
C THR A 400 12.32 4.88 7.57
N PHE A 401 11.87 3.70 7.18
CA PHE A 401 12.49 2.42 7.50
C PHE A 401 13.09 1.85 6.21
N ASP A 402 14.37 1.51 6.21
CA ASP A 402 15.11 1.09 5.02
C ASP A 402 15.91 -0.18 5.33
N LEU A 403 15.77 -1.22 4.52
CA LEU A 403 16.44 -2.50 4.71
C LEU A 403 17.12 -2.93 3.40
N THR A 404 18.44 -3.10 3.43
CA THR A 404 19.25 -3.39 2.23
C THR A 404 19.82 -4.81 2.23
N ASP A 405 20.13 -5.36 1.05
CA ASP A 405 20.79 -6.66 0.86
C ASP A 405 20.13 -7.81 1.65
N VAL A 406 18.80 -7.87 1.65
CA VAL A 406 17.98 -8.71 2.53
C VAL A 406 18.03 -10.16 2.09
N ARG A 407 18.64 -11.03 2.90
CA ARG A 407 18.50 -12.49 2.76
C ARG A 407 17.63 -13.07 3.86
N THR A 408 17.87 -12.65 5.10
CA THR A 408 17.00 -12.90 6.24
C THR A 408 16.98 -11.67 7.13
N ALA A 409 15.80 -11.27 7.61
CA ALA A 409 15.65 -10.23 8.61
C ALA A 409 14.54 -10.61 9.59
N ASN A 410 14.87 -10.60 10.88
CA ASN A 410 13.97 -10.83 11.98
C ASN A 410 13.85 -9.54 12.78
N LEU A 411 12.64 -9.00 12.84
CA LEU A 411 12.29 -7.84 13.64
C LEU A 411 11.38 -8.29 14.77
N GLN A 412 11.68 -7.89 15.99
CA GLN A 412 10.88 -8.29 17.15
C GLN A 412 10.91 -7.20 18.24
N PRO A 413 9.81 -7.02 18.98
CA PRO A 413 9.85 -6.23 20.21
C PRO A 413 10.87 -6.80 21.19
N GLY A 414 11.40 -5.94 22.05
CA GLY A 414 12.26 -6.34 23.16
C GLY A 414 11.55 -7.35 24.06
N ASN A 415 12.28 -8.38 24.49
CA ASN A 415 11.76 -9.37 25.43
C ASN A 415 11.97 -8.84 26.85
N ILE A 416 10.93 -8.23 27.40
CA ILE A 416 10.96 -7.73 28.76
C ILE A 416 11.04 -8.91 29.75
N ARG A 417 12.25 -9.12 30.28
CA ARG A 417 12.56 -10.21 31.21
C ARG A 417 11.87 -10.04 32.56
N THR A 418 11.10 -11.05 32.96
CA THR A 418 10.44 -11.12 34.28
C THR A 418 11.36 -11.60 35.40
N ASP A 419 12.53 -12.15 35.05
CA ASP A 419 13.60 -12.55 35.97
C ASP A 419 14.65 -11.44 36.19
N SER A 420 14.38 -10.21 35.73
CA SER A 420 15.24 -9.06 35.95
C SER A 420 15.13 -8.52 37.38
N LEU A 421 16.12 -7.72 37.80
CA LEU A 421 16.12 -7.00 39.09
C LEU A 421 14.89 -6.08 39.28
N PHE A 422 14.14 -5.79 38.21
CA PHE A 422 12.99 -4.88 38.18
C PHE A 422 11.64 -5.56 38.34
N GLY A 423 11.60 -6.89 38.50
CA GLY A 423 10.35 -7.66 38.59
C GLY A 423 9.65 -7.80 37.23
N SER A 424 8.34 -8.01 37.23
CA SER A 424 7.54 -8.18 36.01
C SER A 424 7.14 -6.84 35.41
N LEU A 425 7.99 -6.29 34.54
CA LEU A 425 7.65 -5.14 33.71
C LEU A 425 6.59 -5.52 32.65
N PRO A 426 5.72 -4.57 32.22
CA PRO A 426 4.73 -4.82 31.18
C PRO A 426 5.38 -5.23 29.85
N ARG A 427 4.82 -6.22 29.16
CA ARG A 427 5.31 -6.70 27.85
C ARG A 427 5.28 -5.59 26.80
N GLU A 428 4.36 -4.65 26.96
CA GLU A 428 4.13 -3.51 26.10
C GLU A 428 5.36 -2.58 26.03
N LEU A 429 6.19 -2.54 27.08
CA LEU A 429 7.45 -1.80 27.04
C LEU A 429 8.41 -2.36 26.00
N GLY A 430 8.29 -3.64 25.65
CA GLY A 430 9.08 -4.27 24.59
C GLY A 430 8.92 -3.58 23.24
N TYR A 431 7.78 -2.94 22.94
CA TYR A 431 7.59 -2.21 21.68
C TYR A 431 8.40 -0.91 21.57
N LEU A 432 8.95 -0.44 22.69
CA LEU A 432 9.83 0.73 22.75
C LEU A 432 11.28 0.36 22.38
N PHE A 433 11.55 -0.95 22.30
CA PHE A 433 12.84 -1.53 21.97
C PHE A 433 12.67 -2.46 20.78
N LEU A 434 13.21 -2.10 19.62
CA LEU A 434 13.10 -2.92 18.42
C LEU A 434 14.38 -3.72 18.21
N GLY A 435 14.27 -5.05 18.29
CA GLY A 435 15.36 -5.99 18.03
C GLY A 435 15.47 -6.32 16.54
N PHE A 436 16.70 -6.33 16.03
CA PHE A 436 17.09 -6.70 14.68
C PHE A 436 18.09 -7.86 14.68
N ASP A 437 17.80 -8.90 13.91
CA ASP A 437 18.72 -10.02 13.67
C ASP A 437 18.56 -10.58 12.25
N GLY A 438 19.57 -11.24 11.72
CA GLY A 438 19.55 -11.88 10.40
C GLY A 438 20.67 -11.43 9.46
N SER A 439 20.61 -11.92 8.23
CA SER A 439 21.56 -11.64 7.16
C SER A 439 20.99 -10.59 6.20
N PHE A 440 21.22 -9.33 6.53
CA PHE A 440 20.95 -8.16 5.68
C PHE A 440 22.20 -7.26 5.65
N GLY A 441 22.23 -6.25 4.77
CA GLY A 441 23.30 -5.25 4.71
C GLY A 441 23.18 -4.29 5.89
N THR A 442 22.16 -3.44 5.83
CA THR A 442 21.82 -2.48 6.89
C THR A 442 20.31 -2.36 7.07
N ALA A 443 19.87 -2.07 8.31
CA ALA A 443 18.54 -1.58 8.61
C ALA A 443 18.64 -0.13 9.12
N GLY A 444 18.14 0.83 8.35
CA GLY A 444 18.10 2.24 8.68
C GLY A 444 16.73 2.66 9.19
N ILE A 445 16.71 3.47 10.25
CA ILE A 445 15.50 4.18 10.70
C ILE A 445 15.85 5.66 10.71
N SER A 446 15.03 6.49 10.08
CA SER A 446 15.19 7.94 10.15
C SER A 446 13.86 8.64 10.35
N MET A 447 13.92 9.79 11.01
CA MET A 447 12.79 10.65 11.33
C MET A 447 13.13 12.08 10.91
N ALA A 448 12.22 12.74 10.20
CA ALA A 448 12.35 14.14 9.83
C ALA A 448 11.07 14.93 10.15
N GLY A 449 11.23 16.23 10.42
CA GLY A 449 10.11 17.09 10.82
C GLY A 449 9.44 16.62 12.12
N VAL A 450 10.24 16.21 13.11
CA VAL A 450 9.76 15.79 14.42
C VAL A 450 9.18 17.00 15.17
N HIS A 451 7.99 16.83 15.74
CA HIS A 451 7.33 17.77 16.63
C HIS A 451 6.62 16.98 17.73
N LEU A 452 7.22 16.91 18.91
CA LEU A 452 6.65 16.20 20.06
C LEU A 452 6.33 17.21 21.17
N ASP A 453 5.05 17.44 21.42
CA ASP A 453 4.56 18.25 22.55
C ASP A 453 4.16 17.30 23.68
N LEU A 454 5.10 17.07 24.59
CA LEU A 454 4.97 16.13 25.69
C LEU A 454 4.62 16.89 26.98
N ASP A 455 3.70 16.34 27.78
CA ASP A 455 3.48 16.70 29.19
C ASP A 455 3.57 15.43 30.02
N ILE A 456 4.80 14.98 30.24
CA ILE A 456 5.14 13.78 31.01
C ILE A 456 5.93 14.22 32.24
N ASP A 457 5.41 13.90 33.41
CA ASP A 457 6.03 14.15 34.70
C ASP A 457 5.86 12.89 35.54
N LEU A 458 6.92 12.07 35.61
CA LEU A 458 6.88 10.74 36.20
C LEU A 458 7.94 10.60 37.28
N TYR A 459 7.54 10.02 38.40
CA TYR A 459 8.39 9.78 39.55
C TYR A 459 8.51 8.30 39.84
N LEU A 460 9.75 7.82 39.92
CA LEU A 460 10.10 6.48 40.37
C LEU A 460 10.77 6.59 41.73
N ARG A 461 10.20 5.95 42.75
CA ARG A 461 10.70 6.03 44.13
C ARG A 461 10.85 4.64 44.73
N ILE A 462 11.97 4.40 45.42
CA ILE A 462 12.20 3.18 46.20
C ILE A 462 12.29 3.54 47.69
N ASP A 463 11.17 3.32 48.39
CA ASP A 463 10.99 3.67 49.80
C ASP A 463 11.82 2.79 50.75
N LYS A 464 12.28 3.38 51.86
CA LYS A 464 12.65 2.68 53.10
C LYS A 464 11.48 2.66 54.10
N ILE A 465 11.49 1.71 55.05
CA ILE A 465 10.59 1.74 56.22
C ILE A 465 10.80 3.01 57.07
N VAL A 466 12.06 3.42 57.23
CA VAL A 466 12.46 4.54 58.09
C VAL A 466 13.65 5.26 57.44
N GLY A 467 13.53 6.58 57.24
CA GLY A 467 14.59 7.44 56.68
C GLY A 467 14.32 7.89 55.24
N PRO A 468 15.27 8.62 54.62
CA PRO A 468 15.18 9.04 53.21
C PRO A 468 15.21 7.82 52.28
N ASP A 469 14.63 7.98 51.08
CA ASP A 469 14.49 6.90 50.10
C ASP A 469 15.84 6.37 49.62
N PHE A 470 15.88 5.08 49.25
CA PHE A 470 17.10 4.48 48.70
C PHE A 470 17.42 5.02 47.31
N PHE A 471 16.38 5.40 46.56
CA PHE A 471 16.48 5.83 45.17
C PHE A 471 15.25 6.67 44.82
N GLN A 472 15.49 7.77 44.12
CA GLN A 472 14.44 8.61 43.56
C GLN A 472 14.91 9.08 42.19
N GLU A 473 14.09 8.81 41.18
CA GLU A 473 14.30 9.27 39.81
C GLU A 473 13.11 10.11 39.36
N HIS A 474 13.38 11.15 38.59
CA HIS A 474 12.38 12.08 38.09
C HIS A 474 12.55 12.26 36.59
N LEU A 475 11.58 11.75 35.82
CA LEU A 475 11.50 11.99 34.39
C LEU A 475 10.55 13.16 34.13
N ASN A 476 11.09 14.25 33.58
CA ASN A 476 10.33 15.45 33.27
C ASN A 476 10.48 15.81 31.78
N LEU A 477 9.47 15.49 30.99
CA LEU A 477 9.36 15.83 29.57
C LEU A 477 8.12 16.73 29.36
N THR A 478 8.27 18.03 29.62
CA THR A 478 7.15 19.00 29.63
C THR A 478 7.30 20.13 28.60
N ARG A 479 8.23 19.97 27.64
CA ARG A 479 8.52 20.95 26.59
C ARG A 479 8.22 20.40 25.20
N LEU A 480 8.37 21.27 24.21
CA LEU A 480 8.37 20.88 22.81
C LEU A 480 9.74 20.32 22.41
N TYR A 481 9.73 19.19 21.71
CA TYR A 481 10.94 18.55 21.18
C TYR A 481 10.88 18.45 19.65
N ASP A 482 12.01 18.68 19.01
CA ASP A 482 12.21 18.65 17.56
C ASP A 482 13.14 17.51 17.10
N SER A 483 13.47 16.60 18.02
CA SER A 483 14.29 15.42 17.74
C SER A 483 13.93 14.24 18.64
N VAL A 484 14.21 13.04 18.15
CA VAL A 484 14.20 11.78 18.90
C VAL A 484 15.60 11.20 18.82
N TYR A 485 16.24 10.97 19.96
CA TYR A 485 17.51 10.27 20.04
C TYR A 485 17.26 8.77 20.02
N PHE A 486 17.94 8.09 19.10
CA PHE A 486 17.98 6.65 19.03
C PHE A 486 19.20 6.15 19.78
N HIS A 487 18.98 5.14 20.61
CA HIS A 487 20.06 4.43 21.31
C HIS A 487 20.17 3.03 20.72
N ARG A 488 21.28 2.74 20.04
CA ARG A 488 21.57 1.42 19.48
C ARG A 488 22.45 0.64 20.44
N TYR A 489 21.98 -0.54 20.80
CA TYR A 489 22.66 -1.50 21.66
C TYR A 489 23.07 -2.73 20.86
N ASP A 490 24.27 -3.25 21.10
CA ASP A 490 24.70 -4.53 20.55
C ASP A 490 25.54 -5.32 21.56
N ASP A 491 25.78 -6.59 21.25
CA ASP A 491 26.49 -7.53 22.12
C ASP A 491 28.02 -7.41 22.07
N GLN A 492 28.55 -6.51 21.24
CA GLN A 492 29.99 -6.24 21.11
C GLN A 492 30.45 -5.11 22.04
N HIS A 493 29.51 -4.31 22.53
CA HIS A 493 29.76 -3.22 23.46
C HIS A 493 29.37 -3.58 24.89
N GLN A 494 29.91 -2.83 25.85
CA GLN A 494 29.63 -2.94 27.27
C GLN A 494 29.25 -1.56 27.81
N SER A 495 28.11 -1.46 28.49
CA SER A 495 27.75 -0.27 29.26
C SER A 495 28.27 -0.43 30.70
N VAL A 496 28.87 0.62 31.26
CA VAL A 496 29.39 0.64 32.64
C VAL A 496 28.80 1.84 33.36
N ASP A 497 27.81 1.57 34.21
CA ASP A 497 27.11 2.59 34.99
C ASP A 497 27.56 2.54 36.46
N LYS A 498 27.70 3.70 37.10
CA LYS A 498 28.13 3.82 38.50
C LYS A 498 27.07 4.51 39.32
N PHE A 499 26.67 3.87 40.40
CA PHE A 499 25.66 4.37 41.33
C PHE A 499 26.27 4.52 42.71
N THR A 500 26.16 5.70 43.28
CA THR A 500 26.50 5.92 44.69
C THR A 500 25.23 5.72 45.51
N LEU A 501 25.17 4.62 46.25
CA LEU A 501 24.16 4.45 47.29
C LEU A 501 24.45 5.45 48.40
N THR A 502 23.44 6.22 48.79
CA THR A 502 23.53 7.16 49.91
C THR A 502 22.60 6.77 51.04
N ASP A 503 23.03 7.02 52.28
CA ASP A 503 22.19 6.95 53.47
C ASP A 503 22.36 8.26 54.23
N TRP A 504 21.25 8.98 54.48
CA TRP A 504 21.29 10.33 55.09
C TRP A 504 22.17 11.35 54.33
N GLY A 505 22.27 11.21 53.00
CA GLY A 505 23.13 12.05 52.16
C GLY A 505 24.63 11.72 52.26
N ILE A 506 24.98 10.62 52.95
CA ILE A 506 26.35 10.11 53.04
C ILE A 506 26.50 8.95 52.06
N PRO A 507 27.49 8.96 51.15
CA PRO A 507 27.83 7.82 50.30
C PRO A 507 28.16 6.60 51.16
N ILE A 508 27.40 5.51 51.03
CA ILE A 508 27.63 4.24 51.74
C ILE A 508 28.28 3.18 50.86
N ALA A 509 28.04 3.20 49.54
CA ALA A 509 28.66 2.27 48.60
C ALA A 509 28.61 2.81 47.17
N ASP A 510 29.64 2.54 46.39
CA ASP A 510 29.60 2.69 44.94
C ASP A 510 29.36 1.32 44.31
N ILE A 511 28.26 1.20 43.57
CA ILE A 511 27.91 0.03 42.77
C ILE A 511 28.31 0.34 41.33
N THR A 512 29.19 -0.48 40.76
CA THR A 512 29.44 -0.47 39.32
C THR A 512 28.64 -1.60 38.69
N VAL A 513 27.78 -1.26 37.74
CA VAL A 513 27.00 -2.21 36.95
C VAL A 513 27.58 -2.23 35.55
N THR A 514 28.10 -3.39 35.14
CA THR A 514 28.54 -3.62 33.77
C THR A 514 27.52 -4.50 33.07
N ALA A 515 26.94 -4.00 31.98
CA ALA A 515 25.92 -4.70 31.20
C ALA A 515 26.37 -4.97 29.76
N VAL A 516 26.00 -6.15 29.25
CA VAL A 516 25.99 -6.52 27.83
C VAL A 516 24.54 -6.92 27.51
N PRO A 517 23.90 -6.38 26.44
CA PRO A 517 24.44 -5.47 25.43
C PRO A 517 24.83 -4.10 26.00
N GLY A 518 25.74 -3.40 25.30
CA GLY A 518 26.16 -2.05 25.65
C GLY A 518 25.78 -1.04 24.57
N LEU A 519 25.78 0.24 24.93
CA LEU A 519 25.50 1.34 24.01
C LEU A 519 26.59 1.40 22.93
N ALA A 520 26.18 1.18 21.69
CA ALA A 520 27.06 1.20 20.52
C ALA A 520 27.01 2.55 19.81
N GLU A 521 25.84 3.20 19.82
CA GLU A 521 25.61 4.47 19.14
C GLU A 521 24.43 5.20 19.77
N GLU A 522 24.57 6.52 19.91
CA GLU A 522 23.52 7.43 20.31
C GLU A 522 23.48 8.57 19.29
N VAL A 523 22.36 8.72 18.60
CA VAL A 523 22.25 9.59 17.43
C VAL A 523 20.85 10.19 17.31
N PRO A 524 20.74 11.50 17.05
CA PRO A 524 19.45 12.15 16.85
C PRO A 524 18.87 11.78 15.49
N ASN A 525 17.60 11.43 15.46
CA ASN A 525 16.72 11.30 14.30
C ASN A 525 17.10 10.23 13.26
N VAL A 526 18.26 9.59 13.36
CA VAL A 526 18.68 8.54 12.43
C VAL A 526 19.49 7.50 13.15
N VAL A 527 19.26 6.23 12.87
CA VAL A 527 20.05 5.12 13.38
C VAL A 527 20.21 4.07 12.29
N THR A 528 21.40 3.46 12.21
CA THR A 528 21.68 2.38 11.26
C THR A 528 22.15 1.14 12.01
N VAL A 529 21.50 0.01 11.75
CA VAL A 529 21.86 -1.28 12.30
C VAL A 529 22.59 -2.09 11.22
N PRO A 530 23.84 -2.51 11.45
CA PRO A 530 24.50 -3.45 10.56
C PRO A 530 23.89 -4.84 10.69
N GLY A 531 23.69 -5.54 9.57
CA GLY A 531 23.23 -6.93 9.62
C GLY A 531 24.31 -7.91 10.07
N ALA A 532 23.91 -9.18 10.15
CA ALA A 532 24.68 -10.32 10.66
C ALA A 532 25.07 -10.22 12.15
N ARG A 533 24.52 -9.27 12.89
CA ARG A 533 24.73 -9.11 14.33
C ARG A 533 23.42 -8.66 14.99
N PRO A 534 23.01 -9.31 16.10
CA PRO A 534 21.86 -8.87 16.86
C PRO A 534 22.06 -7.43 17.38
N SER A 535 21.07 -6.58 17.18
CA SER A 535 21.05 -5.21 17.73
C SER A 535 19.68 -4.89 18.30
N LEU A 536 19.63 -3.97 19.25
CA LEU A 536 18.40 -3.46 19.85
C LEU A 536 18.40 -1.93 19.74
N ILE A 537 17.32 -1.34 19.24
CA ILE A 537 17.17 0.11 19.15
C ILE A 537 16.14 0.57 20.18
N ALA A 538 16.50 1.49 21.08
CA ALA A 538 15.54 2.23 21.88
C ALA A 538 15.13 3.52 21.17
N MET A 539 13.83 3.80 21.13
CA MET A 539 13.24 4.85 20.28
C MET A 539 12.61 6.02 21.06
N LEU A 540 12.85 6.12 22.37
CA LEU A 540 12.16 7.06 23.26
C LEU A 540 13.10 7.96 24.06
N ASP A 541 13.90 8.76 23.37
CA ASP A 541 14.66 9.81 24.04
C ASP A 541 14.45 11.18 23.34
N PRO A 542 13.34 11.87 23.65
CA PRO A 542 13.06 13.15 23.04
C PRO A 542 14.10 14.18 23.48
N GLY A 543 14.89 14.68 22.51
CA GLY A 543 15.92 15.68 22.74
C GLY A 543 17.13 15.25 23.59
N GLY A 544 17.32 13.96 23.89
CA GLY A 544 18.47 13.51 24.69
C GLY A 544 18.36 13.88 26.17
N GLU A 545 17.14 13.94 26.71
CA GLU A 545 16.88 14.41 28.09
C GLU A 545 16.73 13.26 29.09
N VAL A 546 16.73 12.01 28.63
CA VAL A 546 16.63 10.84 29.51
C VAL A 546 18.04 10.31 29.77
N ASP A 547 18.38 10.13 31.05
CA ASP A 547 19.72 9.65 31.42
C ASP A 547 20.05 8.27 30.81
N ASP A 548 21.23 8.16 30.19
CA ASP A 548 21.71 6.95 29.50
C ASP A 548 21.64 5.67 30.35
N PHE A 549 21.86 5.79 31.67
CA PHE A 549 21.82 4.64 32.57
C PHE A 549 20.45 3.95 32.55
N VAL A 550 19.36 4.72 32.36
CA VAL A 550 17.99 4.19 32.27
C VAL A 550 17.88 3.31 31.03
N PHE A 551 18.33 3.78 29.88
CA PHE A 551 18.30 3.00 28.65
C PHE A 551 19.26 1.82 28.69
N ASN A 552 20.46 1.95 29.27
CA ASN A 552 21.41 0.84 29.42
C ASN A 552 20.77 -0.33 30.18
N ILE A 553 20.12 -0.02 31.30
CA ILE A 553 19.44 -1.00 32.13
C ILE A 553 18.22 -1.59 31.41
N LEU A 554 17.40 -0.75 30.78
CA LEU A 554 16.22 -1.22 30.06
C LEU A 554 16.59 -2.05 28.83
N ALA A 555 17.66 -1.69 28.11
CA ALA A 555 18.17 -2.46 26.99
C ALA A 555 18.65 -3.84 27.44
N TYR A 556 19.34 -3.95 28.59
CA TYR A 556 19.66 -5.24 29.20
C TYR A 556 18.40 -6.07 29.50
N ALA A 557 17.38 -5.43 30.09
CA ALA A 557 16.14 -6.10 30.48
C ALA A 557 15.24 -6.46 29.29
N ALA A 558 15.29 -5.69 28.20
CA ALA A 558 14.50 -5.85 26.99
C ALA A 558 15.22 -6.65 25.89
N TRP A 559 16.46 -7.07 26.12
CA TRP A 559 17.25 -7.79 25.13
C TRP A 559 16.59 -9.12 24.74
N PRO A 560 16.18 -9.30 23.48
CA PRO A 560 15.34 -10.44 23.10
C PRO A 560 16.12 -11.71 22.73
N TYR A 561 17.45 -11.64 22.67
CA TYR A 561 18.29 -12.74 22.22
C TYR A 561 18.81 -13.60 23.38
N SER A 562 19.07 -14.87 23.07
CA SER A 562 19.51 -15.88 24.04
C SER A 562 20.71 -16.67 23.49
N GLY A 563 21.20 -17.68 24.22
CA GLY A 563 22.37 -18.46 23.84
C GLY A 563 23.66 -17.64 23.96
N ASP A 564 24.50 -17.66 22.92
CA ASP A 564 25.77 -16.92 22.91
C ASP A 564 25.58 -15.39 22.97
N HIS A 565 24.42 -14.92 22.53
CA HIS A 565 24.00 -13.52 22.60
C HIS A 565 23.21 -13.21 23.88
N SER A 566 23.20 -14.08 24.89
CA SER A 566 22.48 -13.80 26.13
C SER A 566 23.02 -12.55 26.84
N PRO A 567 22.15 -11.71 27.43
CA PRO A 567 22.60 -10.49 28.07
C PRO A 567 23.34 -10.84 29.37
N LYS A 568 24.43 -10.13 29.67
CA LYS A 568 25.31 -10.37 30.82
C LYS A 568 25.30 -9.15 31.73
N LEU A 569 25.21 -9.38 33.04
CA LEU A 569 25.25 -8.34 34.06
C LEU A 569 26.32 -8.72 35.09
N ASP A 570 27.28 -7.84 35.32
CA ASP A 570 28.24 -7.95 36.40
C ASP A 570 28.06 -6.78 37.36
N THR A 571 28.04 -7.07 38.66
CA THR A 571 27.89 -6.06 39.71
C THR A 571 29.13 -6.07 40.59
N GLY A 572 30.01 -5.11 40.35
CA GLY A 572 31.19 -4.89 41.17
C GLY A 572 30.85 -3.96 42.33
N SER A 573 31.01 -4.44 43.57
CA SER A 573 31.02 -3.55 44.75
C SER A 573 32.45 -3.39 45.26
N SER A 574 32.92 -2.14 45.30
CA SER A 574 34.14 -1.77 46.03
C SER A 574 33.73 -1.13 47.35
N GLY A 575 33.17 -1.92 48.27
CA GLY A 575 32.77 -1.47 49.60
C GLY A 575 32.43 -2.66 50.48
N GLY A 576 33.15 -2.81 51.59
CA GLY A 576 33.04 -3.96 52.50
C GLY A 576 31.62 -4.19 53.01
N GLY A 577 31.26 -5.47 53.14
CA GLY A 577 29.91 -5.92 53.43
C GLY A 577 29.30 -5.31 54.68
N ILE A 578 28.00 -5.03 54.61
CA ILE A 578 27.14 -4.85 55.77
C ILE A 578 25.83 -5.59 55.47
N CYS A 579 25.59 -6.64 56.25
CA CYS A 579 24.35 -7.42 56.32
C CYS A 579 23.20 -6.64 56.98
#